data_AF-A0A832SYW0-F1
#
_entry.id   AF-A0A832SYW0-F1
#
_cell.length_a   1.000
_cell.length_b   1.000
_cell.length_c   1.000
_cell.angle_alpha   90.00
_cell.angle_beta   90.00
_cell.angle_gamma   90.00
#
_symmetry.space_group_name_H-M   'P 1'
#
loop_
_entity.id
_entity.type
_entity.pdbx_description
1 polymer ?
#
loop_
_entity_poly.entity_id
_entity_poly.type
_entity_poly.pdbx_seq_one_letter_code
_entity_poly.pdbx_strand_id
1 'polypeptide(L)'
;MGEGNGNLVGELEKERRRNLEHNLRVVEYFAKLAAAGDPDYWRSYVEFINAFYRYLWKRLEDPLFLETYLRVLEIRRRRVRREPPEPIEGIPI
;
A
#
# COMPACT_ATOMS: atom_id res chain seq x y z
N MET A 1 3.66 -6.28 35.97
CA MET A 1 2.92 -6.41 34.69
C MET A 1 3.49 -5.38 33.71
N GLY A 2 4.40 -5.78 32.81
CA GLY A 2 5.06 -4.83 31.91
C GLY A 2 5.83 -5.43 30.73
N GLU A 3 5.77 -6.74 30.49
CA GLU A 3 6.61 -7.41 29.48
C GLU A 3 5.87 -7.74 28.17
N GLY A 4 4.54 -7.64 28.12
CA GLY A 4 3.74 -8.02 26.93
C GLY A 4 3.69 -6.99 25.79
N ASN A 5 3.84 -5.69 26.09
CA ASN A 5 3.68 -4.63 25.08
C ASN A 5 4.90 -4.42 24.18
N GLY A 6 6.11 -4.69 24.67
CA GLY A 6 7.35 -4.52 23.88
C GLY A 6 7.44 -5.51 22.71
N ASN A 7 6.95 -6.74 22.91
CA ASN A 7 6.97 -7.79 21.89
C ASN A 7 5.97 -7.49 20.74
N LEU A 8 4.78 -7.00 21.09
CA LEU A 8 3.72 -6.66 20.13
C LEU A 8 4.11 -5.47 19.23
N VAL A 9 4.76 -4.45 19.78
CA VAL A 9 5.24 -3.29 19.01
C VAL A 9 6.33 -3.71 18.02
N GLY A 10 7.27 -4.59 18.44
CA GLY A 10 8.31 -5.11 17.56
C GLY A 10 7.77 -6.00 16.43
N GLU A 11 6.72 -6.78 16.68
CA GLU A 11 6.04 -7.58 15.66
C GLU A 11 5.30 -6.70 14.64
N LEU A 12 4.59 -5.67 15.12
CA LEU A 12 3.90 -4.69 14.26
C LEU A 12 4.87 -3.89 13.39
N GLU A 13 6.05 -3.50 13.91
CA GLU A 13 7.08 -2.82 13.11
C GLU A 13 7.69 -3.74 12.04
N LYS A 14 7.93 -5.01 12.36
CA LYS A 14 8.39 -6.01 11.37
C LYS A 14 7.36 -6.23 10.28
N GLU A 15 6.09 -6.37 10.65
CA GLU A 15 5.00 -6.51 9.69
C GLU A 15 4.85 -5.27 8.81
N ARG A 16 4.91 -4.08 9.41
CA ARG A 16 4.92 -2.81 8.66
C ARG A 16 6.07 -2.75 7.66
N ARG A 17 7.28 -3.14 8.05
CA ARG A 17 8.46 -3.15 7.16
C ARG A 17 8.28 -4.13 6.00
N ARG A 18 7.82 -5.36 6.28
CA ARG A 18 7.51 -6.35 5.23
C ARG A 18 6.46 -5.85 4.24
N ASN A 19 5.39 -5.23 4.76
CA ASN A 19 4.32 -4.67 3.92
C ASN A 19 4.83 -3.51 3.06
N LEU A 20 5.67 -2.64 3.60
CA LEU A 20 6.29 -1.54 2.84
C LEU A 20 7.22 -2.07 1.74
N GLU A 21 8.09 -3.03 2.06
CA GLU A 21 8.99 -3.66 1.07
C GLU A 21 8.22 -4.34 -0.05
N HIS A 22 7.16 -5.08 0.29
CA HIS A 22 6.28 -5.70 -0.70
C HIS A 22 5.63 -4.66 -1.60
N ASN A 23 5.05 -3.59 -1.02
CA ASN A 23 4.42 -2.52 -1.79
C ASN A 23 5.42 -1.82 -2.74
N LEU A 24 6.65 -1.57 -2.29
CA LEU A 24 7.69 -0.99 -3.13
C LEU A 24 8.04 -1.89 -4.32
N ARG A 25 8.19 -3.20 -4.10
CA ARG A 25 8.46 -4.16 -5.18
C ARG A 25 7.34 -4.23 -6.20
N VAL A 26 6.09 -4.18 -5.75
CA VAL A 26 4.92 -4.15 -6.64
C VAL A 26 4.92 -2.88 -7.49
N VAL A 27 5.16 -1.71 -6.88
CA VAL A 27 5.23 -0.44 -7.61
C VAL A 27 6.37 -0.47 -8.64
N GLU A 28 7.54 -0.97 -8.26
CA GLU A 28 8.69 -1.12 -9.15
C GLU A 28 8.38 -2.06 -10.33
N TYR A 29 7.70 -3.18 -10.08
CA TYR A 29 7.30 -4.12 -11.12
C TYR A 29 6.38 -3.45 -12.16
N PHE A 30 5.35 -2.74 -11.72
CA PHE A 30 4.43 -2.05 -12.63
C PHE A 30 5.10 -0.87 -13.35
N ALA A 31 6.01 -0.14 -12.69
CA ALA A 31 6.80 0.90 -13.34
C ALA A 31 7.67 0.34 -14.47
N LYS A 32 8.28 -0.84 -14.27
CA LYS A 32 9.06 -1.54 -15.30
C LYS A 32 8.21 -1.97 -16.49
N LEU A 33 7.03 -2.53 -16.24
CA LEU A 33 6.08 -2.89 -17.31
C LEU A 33 5.62 -1.68 -18.11
N ALA A 34 5.31 -0.58 -17.43
CA ALA A 34 4.91 0.68 -18.07
C ALA A 34 6.05 1.25 -18.94
N ALA A 35 7.28 1.30 -18.41
CA ALA A 35 8.46 1.78 -19.13
C ALA A 35 8.81 0.91 -20.35
N ALA A 36 8.52 -0.40 -20.29
CA ALA A 36 8.71 -1.33 -21.40
C ALA A 36 7.60 -1.23 -22.48
N GLY A 37 6.54 -0.46 -22.25
CA GLY A 37 5.39 -0.40 -23.14
C GLY A 37 4.65 -1.73 -23.25
N ASP A 38 4.63 -2.52 -22.16
CA ASP A 38 4.05 -3.85 -22.17
C ASP A 38 2.55 -3.80 -22.54
N PRO A 39 2.11 -4.49 -23.62
CA PRO A 39 0.73 -4.44 -24.10
C PRO A 39 -0.28 -5.01 -23.08
N ASP A 40 0.18 -5.89 -22.18
CA ASP A 40 -0.62 -6.50 -21.13
C ASP A 40 -0.51 -5.76 -19.78
N TYR A 41 0.19 -4.61 -19.73
CA TYR A 41 0.34 -3.79 -18.52
C TYR A 41 -1.00 -3.55 -17.82
N TRP A 42 -1.99 -3.05 -18.57
CA TRP A 42 -3.30 -2.69 -18.01
C TRP A 42 -4.05 -3.90 -17.47
N ARG A 43 -3.98 -5.02 -18.19
CA ARG A 43 -4.59 -6.27 -17.75
C ARG A 43 -3.95 -6.74 -16.45
N SER A 44 -2.63 -6.82 -16.40
CA SER A 44 -1.86 -7.24 -15.22
C SER A 44 -2.12 -6.34 -14.01
N TYR A 45 -2.20 -5.03 -14.24
CA TYR A 45 -2.48 -4.04 -13.19
C TYR A 45 -3.89 -4.18 -12.61
N VAL A 46 -4.90 -4.34 -13.48
CA VAL A 46 -6.29 -4.56 -13.06
C VAL A 46 -6.43 -5.89 -12.32
N GLU A 47 -5.81 -6.97 -12.79
CA GLU A 47 -5.81 -8.27 -12.12
C GLU A 47 -5.19 -8.18 -10.72
N PHE A 48 -4.06 -7.47 -10.58
CA PHE A 48 -3.44 -7.21 -9.28
C PHE A 48 -4.36 -6.42 -8.33
N ILE A 49 -4.96 -5.32 -8.80
CA ILE A 49 -5.89 -4.52 -7.99
C ILE A 49 -7.08 -5.37 -7.54
N ASN A 50 -7.63 -6.19 -8.43
CA ASN A 50 -8.75 -7.07 -8.11
C ASN A 50 -8.36 -8.12 -7.05
N ALA A 51 -7.16 -8.70 -7.15
CA ALA A 51 -6.65 -9.63 -6.14
C ALA A 51 -6.50 -8.95 -4.77
N PHE A 52 -5.96 -7.71 -4.75
CA PHE A 52 -5.84 -6.93 -3.54
C PHE A 52 -7.20 -6.63 -2.89
N TYR A 53 -8.21 -6.18 -3.67
CA TYR A 53 -9.54 -5.92 -3.12
C TYR A 53 -10.23 -7.20 -2.60
N ARG A 54 -10.05 -8.34 -3.26
CA ARG A 54 -10.56 -9.62 -2.75
C ARG A 54 -9.91 -10.01 -1.43
N TYR A 55 -8.61 -9.81 -1.30
CA TYR A 55 -7.90 -10.01 -0.04
C TYR A 55 -8.41 -9.07 1.05
N LEU A 56 -8.51 -7.77 0.73
CA LEU A 56 -8.99 -6.76 1.66
C LEU A 56 -10.40 -7.07 2.15
N TRP A 57 -11.32 -7.41 1.24
CA TRP A 57 -12.70 -7.77 1.57
C TRP A 57 -12.77 -8.90 2.60
N LYS A 58 -11.99 -9.98 2.39
CA LYS A 58 -11.90 -11.09 3.35
C LYS A 58 -11.34 -10.66 4.70
N ARG A 59 -10.36 -9.74 4.72
CA ARG A 59 -9.76 -9.25 5.97
C ARG A 59 -10.67 -8.29 6.72
N LEU A 60 -11.59 -7.60 6.04
CA LEU A 60 -12.56 -6.72 6.70
C LEU A 60 -13.61 -7.48 7.54
N GLU A 61 -13.72 -8.80 7.39
CA GLU A 61 -14.54 -9.65 8.27
C GLU A 61 -13.95 -9.76 9.69
N ASP A 62 -12.65 -9.48 9.86
CA ASP A 62 -11.97 -9.40 11.16
C ASP A 62 -12.23 -8.02 11.81
N PRO A 63 -12.93 -7.95 12.96
CA PRO A 63 -13.28 -6.68 13.60
C PRO A 63 -12.08 -5.80 13.95
N LEU A 64 -10.95 -6.39 14.35
CA LEU A 64 -9.75 -5.65 14.71
C LEU A 64 -9.08 -5.04 13.48
N PHE A 65 -9.07 -5.79 12.38
CA PHE A 65 -8.58 -5.30 11.10
C PHE A 65 -9.48 -4.17 10.56
N LEU A 66 -10.80 -4.35 10.62
CA LEU A 66 -11.77 -3.33 10.20
C LEU A 66 -11.59 -2.01 10.94
N GLU A 67 -11.48 -2.06 12.28
CA GLU A 67 -11.26 -0.87 13.10
C GLU A 67 -9.96 -0.16 12.72
N THR A 68 -8.88 -0.94 12.57
CA THR A 68 -7.57 -0.41 12.17
C THR A 68 -7.63 0.24 10.79
N TYR A 69 -8.30 -0.40 9.84
CA TYR A 69 -8.47 0.10 8.48
C TYR A 69 -9.25 1.42 8.45
N LEU A 70 -10.36 1.51 9.18
CA LEU A 70 -11.16 2.74 9.28
C LEU A 70 -10.37 3.89 9.92
N ARG A 71 -9.58 3.63 10.97
CA ARG A 71 -8.69 4.65 11.57
C ARG A 71 -7.66 5.17 10.57
N VAL A 72 -7.07 4.29 9.76
CA VAL A 72 -6.13 4.70 8.70
C VAL A 72 -6.82 5.55 7.64
N LEU A 73 -8.03 5.20 7.22
CA LEU A 73 -8.82 5.99 6.27
C LEU A 73 -9.15 7.39 6.82
N GLU A 74 -9.52 7.48 8.09
CA GLU A 74 -9.81 8.76 8.74
C GLU A 74 -8.55 9.65 8.80
N ILE A 75 -7.39 9.08 9.14
CA ILE A 75 -6.11 9.79 9.10
C ILE A 75 -5.81 10.29 7.68
N ARG A 76 -6.03 9.45 6.65
CA ARG A 76 -5.81 9.84 5.25
C ARG A 76 -6.76 10.95 4.81
N ARG A 77 -8.04 10.90 5.22
CA ARG A 77 -9.04 11.94 4.94
C ARG A 77 -8.63 13.29 5.51
N ARG A 78 -8.02 13.30 6.71
CA ARG A 78 -7.54 14.51 7.38
C ARG A 78 -6.21 15.04 6.86
N ARG A 79 -5.46 14.26 6.08
CA ARG A 79 -4.23 14.75 5.45
C ARG A 79 -4.62 15.76 4.39
N VAL A 80 -4.11 16.99 4.53
CA VAL A 80 -4.17 18.00 3.47
C VAL A 80 -3.58 17.37 2.21
N ARG A 81 -4.36 17.39 1.12
CA ARG A 81 -3.91 16.93 -0.18
C ARG A 81 -2.70 17.78 -0.55
N ARG A 82 -1.50 17.19 -0.46
CA ARG A 82 -0.30 17.86 -0.97
C ARG A 82 -0.46 17.92 -2.48
N GLU A 83 -0.28 19.10 -3.05
CA GLU A 83 -0.14 19.22 -4.50
C GLU A 83 1.01 18.32 -4.94
N PRO A 84 0.89 17.66 -6.10
CA PRO A 84 2.03 16.98 -6.68
C PRO A 84 3.21 17.98 -6.75
N PRO A 85 4.45 17.55 -6.46
CA PRO A 85 5.59 18.42 -6.65
C PRO A 85 5.57 18.94 -8.10
N GLU A 86 5.96 20.20 -8.30
CA GLU A 86 6.04 20.76 -9.64
C GLU A 86 6.90 19.86 -10.54
N PRO A 87 6.53 19.70 -11.82
CA PRO A 87 7.33 18.93 -12.76
C PRO A 87 8.77 19.43 -12.73
N ILE A 88 9.72 18.52 -12.53
CA ILE A 88 11.13 18.86 -12.70
C ILE A 88 11.33 19.05 -14.21
N GLU A 89 11.66 20.28 -14.63
CA GLU A 89 11.98 20.58 -16.03
C GLU A 89 13.03 19.59 -16.56
N GLY A 90 12.71 18.92 -17.68
CA GLY A 90 13.63 18.02 -18.37
C GLY A 90 13.45 16.52 -18.13
N ILE A 91 12.50 16.08 -17.31
CA ILE A 91 12.14 14.65 -17.18
C ILE A 91 10.84 14.39 -17.97
N PRO A 92 10.88 13.67 -19.11
CA PRO A 92 9.66 13.29 -19.83
C PRO A 92 8.82 12.33 -18.99
N ILE A 93 7.50 12.58 -18.95
CA ILE A 93 6.48 11.70 -18.35
C ILE A 93 6.12 10.62 -19.37
#